data_AF-A0AAU6XXE4-F1
#
_entry.id   AF-A0AAU6XXE4-F1
#
_cell.length_a   1.000
_cell.length_b   1.000
_cell.length_c   1.000
_cell.angle_alpha   90.00
_cell.angle_beta   90.00
_cell.angle_gamma   90.00
#
_symmetry.space_group_name_H-M   'P 1'
#
loop_
_entity.id
_entity.type
_entity.pdbx_description
1 polymer ?
#
loop_
_entity_poly.entity_id
_entity_poly.type
_entity_poly.pdbx_seq_one_letter_code
_entity_poly.pdbx_strand_id
1 'polypeptide(L)'
;MADNQQEQALSEIYRVSRAQIEHHDNAVNQRVIWLSIGQSFFFNVYAMLVTAKAPSPELFQKQQMLAVIFPIAALAVAVFTFIDVIAGLFYMRKLRRNYKAVTDGSSAENYYPMLNGNKRDRVFQRISPFMIPLIFIITWVYLLMFDHNLL
;
A
#
# COMPACT_ATOMS: atom_id res chain seq x y z
N MET A 1 -35.97 12.20 27.53
CA MET A 1 -35.40 10.84 27.35
C MET A 1 -34.93 10.60 25.91
N ALA A 2 -35.69 10.98 24.87
CA ALA A 2 -35.28 10.86 23.47
C ALA A 2 -33.99 11.65 23.12
N ASP A 3 -33.83 12.85 23.68
CA ASP A 3 -32.68 13.74 23.42
C ASP A 3 -31.33 13.10 23.84
N ASN A 4 -31.33 12.42 24.98
CA ASN A 4 -30.16 11.76 25.56
C ASN A 4 -29.73 10.51 24.75
N GLN A 5 -30.69 9.82 24.11
CA GLN A 5 -30.41 8.68 23.24
C GLN A 5 -29.82 9.12 21.90
N GLN A 6 -30.26 10.25 21.37
CA GLN A 6 -29.76 10.81 20.11
C GLN A 6 -28.33 11.35 20.27
N GLU A 7 -28.03 12.02 21.39
CA GLU A 7 -26.68 12.48 21.72
C GLU A 7 -25.69 11.31 21.87
N GLN A 8 -26.11 10.24 22.54
CA GLN A 8 -25.31 9.01 22.66
C GLN A 8 -25.03 8.36 21.30
N ALA A 9 -26.03 8.29 20.41
CA ALA A 9 -25.86 7.72 19.08
C ALA A 9 -24.88 8.53 18.21
N LEU A 10 -24.96 9.86 18.25
CA LEU A 10 -24.04 10.74 17.51
C LEU A 10 -22.60 10.64 18.02
N SER A 11 -22.42 10.56 19.34
CA SER A 11 -21.11 10.34 19.97
C SER A 11 -20.49 9.01 19.53
N GLU A 12 -21.29 7.94 19.47
CA GLU A 12 -20.82 6.62 19.02
C GLU A 12 -20.42 6.61 17.55
N ILE A 13 -21.22 7.25 16.68
CA ILE A 13 -20.91 7.38 15.25
C ILE A 13 -19.61 8.16 15.04
N TYR A 14 -19.41 9.25 15.79
CA TYR A 14 -18.16 10.00 15.78
C TYR A 14 -16.99 9.12 16.22
N ARG A 15 -17.11 8.39 17.34
CA ARG A 15 -16.08 7.51 17.89
C ARG A 15 -15.65 6.44 16.87
N VAL A 16 -16.62 5.73 16.28
CA VAL A 16 -16.37 4.67 15.28
C VAL A 16 -15.74 5.25 14.02
N SER A 17 -16.27 6.36 13.50
CA SER A 17 -15.76 6.98 12.28
C SER A 17 -14.33 7.50 12.47
N ARG A 18 -14.05 8.14 13.62
CA ARG A 18 -12.71 8.61 13.98
C ARG A 18 -11.72 7.44 14.09
N ALA A 19 -12.09 6.38 14.80
CA ALA A 19 -11.24 5.20 14.96
C ALA A 19 -10.88 4.54 13.61
N GLN A 20 -11.84 4.46 12.69
CA GLN A 20 -11.58 3.94 11.34
C GLN A 20 -10.65 4.85 10.53
N ILE A 21 -10.85 6.18 10.58
CA ILE A 21 -9.95 7.13 9.91
C ILE A 21 -8.53 6.99 10.46
N GLU A 22 -8.37 6.97 11.78
CA GLU A 22 -7.07 6.85 12.45
C GLU A 22 -6.36 5.54 12.09
N HIS A 23 -7.10 4.42 12.03
CA HIS A 23 -6.55 3.14 11.60
C HIS A 23 -6.02 3.19 10.15
N HIS A 24 -6.80 3.75 9.22
CA HIS A 24 -6.38 3.86 7.83
C HIS A 24 -5.26 4.87 7.62
N ASP A 25 -5.25 5.98 8.37
CA ASP A 25 -4.19 6.98 8.33
C ASP A 25 -2.86 6.39 8.80
N ASN A 26 -2.88 5.67 9.92
CA ASN A 26 -1.70 4.95 10.40
C ASN A 26 -1.22 3.90 9.40
N ALA A 27 -2.14 3.14 8.78
CA ALA A 27 -1.78 2.16 7.75
C ALA A 27 -1.14 2.81 6.52
N VAL A 28 -1.65 3.96 6.06
CA VAL A 28 -1.06 4.74 4.96
C VAL A 28 0.34 5.25 5.35
N ASN A 29 0.49 5.80 6.55
CA ASN A 29 1.77 6.30 7.04
C ASN A 29 2.82 5.16 7.10
N GLN A 30 2.45 4.00 7.65
CA GLN A 30 3.31 2.82 7.68
C GLN A 30 3.74 2.38 6.27
N ARG A 31 2.82 2.36 5.30
CA ARG A 31 3.15 2.01 3.90
C ARG A 31 4.19 2.96 3.29
N VAL A 32 4.06 4.26 3.55
CA VAL A 32 5.03 5.26 3.07
C VAL A 32 6.40 5.05 3.73
N ILE A 33 6.44 4.83 5.04
CA ILE A 33 7.68 4.52 5.76
C ILE A 33 8.36 3.27 5.18
N TRP A 34 7.62 2.18 5.00
CA TRP A 34 8.16 0.94 4.44
C TRP A 34 8.63 1.10 3.00
N LEU A 35 7.92 1.90 2.19
CA LEU A 35 8.36 2.24 0.85
C LEU A 35 9.69 3.00 0.89
N SER A 36 9.83 4.04 1.72
CA SER A 36 11.07 4.81 1.84
C SER A 36 12.27 3.95 2.27
N ILE A 37 12.06 3.03 3.22
CA ILE A 37 13.10 2.06 3.63
C ILE A 37 13.47 1.16 2.45
N GLY A 38 12.47 0.56 1.78
CA GLY A 38 12.71 -0.34 0.65
C GLY A 38 13.41 0.35 -0.53
N GLN A 39 12.99 1.57 -0.88
CA GLN A 39 13.60 2.35 -1.96
C GLN A 39 15.07 2.68 -1.65
N SER A 40 15.40 3.03 -0.40
CA SER A 40 16.79 3.24 0.01
C SER A 40 17.65 1.99 -0.25
N PHE A 41 17.12 0.80 0.02
CA PHE A 41 17.81 -0.46 -0.29
C PHE A 41 18.01 -0.65 -1.81
N PHE A 42 16.96 -0.47 -2.61
CA PHE A 42 17.05 -0.59 -4.07
C PHE A 42 18.03 0.41 -4.68
N PHE A 43 18.03 1.67 -4.22
CA PHE A 43 18.98 2.69 -4.68
C PHE A 43 20.42 2.33 -4.32
N ASN A 44 20.66 1.81 -3.12
CA ASN A 44 22.00 1.36 -2.73
C ASN A 44 22.48 0.20 -3.61
N VAL A 45 21.62 -0.79 -3.87
CA VAL A 45 21.95 -1.91 -4.77
C VAL A 45 22.25 -1.40 -6.19
N TYR A 46 21.43 -0.50 -6.71
CA TYR A 46 21.66 0.10 -8.02
C TYR A 46 22.96 0.90 -8.08
N ALA A 47 23.24 1.73 -7.07
CA ALA A 47 24.48 2.49 -6.97
C ALA A 47 25.71 1.56 -6.94
N MET A 48 25.65 0.45 -6.19
CA MET A 48 26.70 -0.56 -6.18
C MET A 48 26.90 -1.19 -7.56
N LEU A 49 25.82 -1.51 -8.29
CA LEU A 49 25.91 -2.07 -9.64
C LEU A 49 26.49 -1.09 -10.66
N VAL A 50 26.21 0.20 -10.53
CA VAL A 50 26.73 1.25 -11.44
C VAL A 50 28.17 1.63 -11.13
N THR A 51 28.58 1.56 -9.85
CA THR A 51 29.92 1.97 -9.40
C THR A 51 30.90 0.81 -9.25
N ALA A 52 30.43 -0.44 -9.37
CA ALA A 52 31.28 -1.61 -9.34
C ALA A 52 32.37 -1.53 -10.42
N LYS A 53 33.57 -1.98 -10.07
CA LYS A 53 34.66 -2.16 -11.03
C LYS A 53 34.22 -3.10 -12.15
N ALA A 54 34.87 -2.98 -13.32
CA ALA A 54 34.58 -3.83 -14.46
C ALA A 54 34.54 -5.31 -14.02
N PRO A 55 33.38 -5.99 -14.17
CA PRO A 55 33.24 -7.37 -13.73
C PRO A 55 34.12 -8.28 -14.58
N SER A 56 34.43 -9.47 -14.06
CA SER A 56 35.01 -10.53 -14.88
C SER A 56 34.05 -10.85 -16.05
N PRO A 57 34.56 -11.38 -17.18
CA PRO A 57 33.71 -11.73 -18.33
C PRO A 57 32.52 -12.64 -17.97
N GLU A 58 32.72 -13.53 -17.00
CA GLU A 58 31.69 -14.46 -16.47
C GLU A 58 30.56 -13.75 -15.70
N LEU A 59 30.87 -12.63 -15.05
CA LEU A 59 29.91 -11.87 -14.22
C LEU A 59 29.29 -10.70 -14.96
N PHE A 60 29.83 -10.30 -16.11
CA PHE A 60 29.36 -9.15 -16.87
C PHE A 60 27.88 -9.26 -17.25
N GLN A 61 27.45 -10.42 -17.76
CA GLN A 61 26.04 -10.65 -18.10
C GLN A 61 25.14 -10.62 -16.87
N LYS A 62 25.60 -11.17 -15.74
CA LYS A 62 24.84 -11.16 -14.48
C LYS A 62 24.67 -9.73 -13.95
N GLN A 63 25.72 -8.92 -13.97
CA GLN A 63 25.66 -7.52 -13.53
C GLN A 63 24.71 -6.70 -14.41
N GLN A 64 24.75 -6.87 -15.74
CA GLN A 64 23.81 -6.21 -16.65
C GLN A 64 22.36 -6.60 -16.37
N MET A 65 22.11 -7.90 -16.19
CA MET A 65 20.78 -8.42 -15.88
C MET A 65 20.25 -7.83 -14.56
N LEU A 66 21.05 -7.85 -13.49
CA LEU A 66 20.68 -7.27 -12.19
C LEU A 66 20.44 -5.76 -12.27
N ALA A 67 21.25 -5.04 -13.06
CA ALA A 67 21.10 -3.61 -13.28
C ALA A 67 19.78 -3.23 -13.97
N VAL A 68 19.11 -4.18 -14.63
CA VAL A 68 17.78 -4.00 -15.22
C VAL A 68 16.67 -4.46 -14.26
N ILE A 69 16.83 -5.63 -13.63
CA ILE A 69 15.79 -6.23 -12.79
C ILE A 69 15.51 -5.43 -11.54
N PHE A 70 16.56 -5.00 -10.82
CA PHE A 70 16.38 -4.29 -9.55
C PHE A 70 15.59 -2.98 -9.72
N PRO A 71 15.91 -2.09 -10.71
CA PRO A 71 15.11 -0.90 -10.97
C PRO A 71 13.66 -1.21 -11.35
N ILE A 72 13.42 -2.25 -12.16
CA ILE A 72 12.05 -2.65 -12.54
C ILE A 72 11.26 -3.11 -11.31
N ALA A 73 11.86 -3.95 -10.46
CA ALA A 73 11.25 -4.40 -9.22
C ALA A 73 10.97 -3.23 -8.26
N ALA A 74 11.94 -2.33 -8.10
CA ALA A 74 11.81 -1.13 -7.27
C ALA A 74 10.66 -0.23 -7.74
N LEU A 75 10.56 0.00 -9.05
CA LEU A 75 9.49 0.79 -9.67
C LEU A 75 8.14 0.12 -9.49
N ALA A 76 8.05 -1.19 -9.72
CA ALA A 76 6.80 -1.93 -9.53
C ALA A 76 6.29 -1.81 -8.08
N VAL A 77 7.16 -2.05 -7.09
CA VAL A 77 6.82 -1.89 -5.67
C VAL A 77 6.35 -0.45 -5.36
N ALA A 78 7.01 0.56 -5.93
CA ALA A 78 6.61 1.96 -5.77
C ALA A 78 5.23 2.24 -6.35
N VAL A 79 4.94 1.76 -7.57
CA VAL A 79 3.65 1.94 -8.23
C VAL A 79 2.53 1.28 -7.45
N PHE A 80 2.69 0.02 -7.03
CA PHE A 80 1.65 -0.67 -6.25
C PHE A 80 1.43 0.00 -4.90
N THR A 81 2.49 0.45 -4.22
CA THR A 81 2.35 1.17 -2.95
C THR A 81 1.65 2.51 -3.14
N PHE A 82 1.96 3.24 -4.22
CA PHE A 82 1.31 4.51 -4.54
C PHE A 82 -0.19 4.34 -4.78
N ILE A 83 -0.59 3.33 -5.57
CA ILE A 83 -2.01 2.99 -5.79
C ILE A 83 -2.70 2.74 -4.44
N ASP A 84 -2.05 1.99 -3.55
CA ASP A 84 -2.57 1.66 -2.23
C ASP A 84 -2.72 2.88 -1.31
N VAL A 85 -1.76 3.82 -1.34
CA VAL A 85 -1.84 5.09 -0.61
C VAL A 85 -3.01 5.93 -1.12
N ILE A 86 -3.12 6.09 -2.44
CA ILE A 86 -4.20 6.85 -3.08
C ILE A 86 -5.57 6.23 -2.75
N ALA A 87 -5.70 4.90 -2.80
CA ALA A 87 -6.91 4.20 -2.41
C ALA A 87 -7.27 4.43 -0.93
N GLY A 88 -6.28 4.40 -0.04
CA GLY A 88 -6.45 4.74 1.39
C GLY A 88 -6.96 6.17 1.60
N LEU A 89 -6.38 7.15 0.90
CA LEU A 89 -6.82 8.55 0.96
C LEU A 89 -8.26 8.72 0.46
N PHE A 90 -8.63 8.07 -0.65
CA PHE A 90 -10.01 8.10 -1.15
C PHE A 90 -11.00 7.45 -0.18
N TYR A 91 -10.63 6.33 0.44
CA TYR A 91 -11.45 5.68 1.45
C TYR A 91 -11.71 6.59 2.65
N MET A 92 -10.66 7.25 3.18
CA MET A 92 -10.81 8.21 4.28
C MET A 92 -11.68 9.40 3.90
N ARG A 93 -11.54 9.95 2.67
CA ARG A 93 -12.43 11.03 2.18
C ARG A 93 -13.88 10.59 2.11
N LYS A 94 -14.14 9.36 1.64
CA LYS A 94 -15.49 8.78 1.59
C LYS A 94 -16.07 8.60 2.98
N LEU A 95 -15.27 8.15 3.95
CA LEU A 95 -15.70 7.99 5.33
C LEU A 95 -16.06 9.35 5.98
N ARG A 96 -15.25 10.39 5.75
CA ARG A 96 -15.56 11.77 6.17
C ARG A 96 -16.87 12.29 5.54
N ARG A 97 -17.08 12.02 4.26
CA ARG A 97 -18.32 12.41 3.55
C ARG A 97 -19.55 11.71 4.11
N ASN A 98 -19.43 10.41 4.39
CA ASN A 98 -20.52 9.63 4.98
C ASN A 98 -20.85 10.12 6.39
N TYR A 99 -19.84 10.40 7.22
CA TYR A 99 -20.03 11.00 8.54
C TYR A 99 -20.82 12.32 8.45
N LYS A 100 -20.41 13.22 7.54
CA LYS A 100 -21.11 14.50 7.32
C LYS A 100 -22.57 14.32 6.88
N ALA A 101 -22.84 13.37 5.97
CA ALA A 101 -24.20 13.10 5.50
C ALA A 101 -25.13 12.63 6.63
N VAL A 102 -24.60 11.84 7.57
CA VAL A 102 -25.32 11.35 8.76
C VAL A 102 -25.56 12.48 9.76
N THR A 103 -24.58 13.35 10.02
CA THR A 103 -24.73 14.49 10.94
C THR A 103 -25.66 15.58 10.40
N ASP A 104 -25.69 15.78 9.08
CA ASP A 104 -26.52 16.82 8.44
C ASP A 104 -28.01 16.38 8.30
N GLY A 105 -28.40 15.23 8.86
CA GLY A 105 -29.79 14.74 8.85
C GLY A 105 -30.33 14.34 7.46
N SER A 106 -29.45 14.29 6.46
CA SER A 106 -29.82 14.16 5.05
C SER A 106 -30.09 12.72 4.58
N SER A 107 -29.99 11.71 5.45
CA SER A 107 -30.20 10.30 5.08
C SER A 107 -30.61 9.45 6.29
N ALA A 108 -31.92 9.37 6.55
CA ALA A 108 -32.47 8.55 7.63
C ALA A 108 -32.31 7.02 7.40
N GLU A 109 -31.93 6.59 6.19
CA GLU A 109 -31.73 5.17 5.86
C GLU A 109 -30.27 4.69 5.96
N ASN A 110 -29.31 5.59 6.22
CA ASN A 110 -27.86 5.27 6.27
C ASN A 110 -27.22 5.55 7.65
N TYR A 111 -27.97 5.36 8.75
CA TYR A 111 -27.47 5.62 10.12
C TYR A 111 -26.30 4.74 10.56
N TYR A 112 -26.06 3.62 9.88
CA TYR A 112 -24.99 2.71 10.24
C TYR A 112 -23.72 3.00 9.43
N PRO A 113 -22.58 3.33 10.08
CA PRO A 113 -21.31 3.40 9.38
C PRO A 113 -21.06 2.07 8.70
N MET A 114 -20.70 2.08 7.41
CA MET A 114 -20.36 0.87 6.68
C MET A 114 -19.20 0.16 7.39
N LEU A 115 -19.51 -0.87 8.19
CA LEU A 115 -18.53 -1.62 9.00
C LEU A 115 -17.38 -2.22 8.17
N ASN A 116 -17.56 -2.38 6.87
CA ASN A 116 -16.60 -3.02 5.97
C ASN A 116 -16.38 -2.30 4.63
N GLY A 117 -16.81 -1.04 4.52
CA GLY A 117 -16.75 -0.30 3.25
C GLY A 117 -17.47 -1.00 2.09
N ASN A 118 -17.33 -0.47 0.88
CA ASN A 118 -17.90 -1.11 -0.31
C ASN A 118 -16.95 -2.24 -0.80
N LYS A 119 -17.46 -3.26 -1.52
CA LYS A 119 -16.64 -4.42 -1.97
C LYS A 119 -15.37 -4.00 -2.72
N ARG A 120 -15.44 -2.91 -3.49
CA ARG A 120 -14.31 -2.33 -4.24
C ARG A 120 -13.21 -1.78 -3.32
N ASP A 121 -13.59 -1.10 -2.24
CA ASP A 121 -12.65 -0.52 -1.28
C ASP A 121 -11.82 -1.62 -0.58
N ARG A 122 -12.46 -2.76 -0.29
CA ARG A 122 -11.78 -3.95 0.26
C ARG A 122 -10.81 -4.61 -0.71
N VAL A 123 -11.11 -4.60 -2.01
CA VAL A 123 -10.21 -5.16 -3.02
C VAL A 123 -8.96 -4.30 -3.11
N PHE A 124 -9.09 -2.97 -3.21
CA PHE A 124 -7.94 -2.07 -3.29
C PHE A 124 -7.03 -2.17 -2.07
N GLN A 125 -7.57 -2.33 -0.88
CA GLN A 125 -6.76 -2.47 0.35
C GLN A 125 -6.01 -3.82 0.45
N ARG A 126 -6.39 -4.82 -0.33
CA ARG A 126 -5.76 -6.17 -0.36
C ARG A 126 -4.75 -6.35 -1.49
N ILE A 127 -4.70 -5.45 -2.48
CA ILE A 127 -3.82 -5.60 -3.64
C ILE A 127 -2.35 -5.52 -3.20
N SER A 128 -1.89 -4.42 -2.57
CA SER A 128 -0.47 -4.29 -2.24
C SER A 128 0.09 -5.35 -1.28
N PRO A 129 -0.60 -5.74 -0.17
CA PRO A 129 -0.11 -6.80 0.72
C PRO A 129 0.11 -8.14 0.03
N PHE A 130 -0.56 -8.39 -1.10
CA PHE A 130 -0.39 -9.59 -1.90
C PHE A 130 0.61 -9.39 -3.06
N MET A 131 0.51 -8.28 -3.78
CA MET A 131 1.33 -8.00 -4.96
C MET A 131 2.80 -7.76 -4.62
N ILE A 132 3.11 -7.09 -3.50
CA ILE A 132 4.50 -6.84 -3.13
C ILE A 132 5.25 -8.16 -2.86
N PRO A 133 4.77 -9.08 -1.99
CA PRO A 133 5.41 -10.39 -1.85
C PRO A 133 5.50 -11.16 -3.16
N LEU A 134 4.47 -11.10 -3.99
CA LEU A 134 4.46 -11.76 -5.29
C LEU A 134 5.58 -11.25 -6.22
N ILE A 135 5.82 -9.92 -6.27
CA ILE A 135 6.92 -9.33 -7.04
C ILE A 135 8.26 -9.86 -6.54
N PHE A 136 8.46 -9.95 -5.22
CA PHE A 136 9.70 -10.50 -4.67
C PHE A 136 9.86 -11.98 -5.00
N ILE A 137 8.80 -12.79 -4.87
CA ILE A 137 8.83 -14.21 -5.22
C ILE A 137 9.18 -14.39 -6.70
N ILE A 138 8.52 -13.65 -7.60
CA ILE A 138 8.78 -13.70 -9.05
C ILE A 138 10.22 -13.29 -9.34
N THR A 139 10.70 -12.22 -8.71
CA THR A 139 12.09 -11.75 -8.86
C THR A 139 13.07 -12.83 -8.42
N TRP A 140 12.86 -13.45 -7.27
CA TRP A 140 13.72 -14.52 -6.76
C TRP A 140 13.67 -15.78 -7.62
N VAL A 141 12.49 -16.22 -8.04
CA VAL A 141 12.32 -17.37 -8.94
C VAL A 141 13.04 -17.12 -10.26
N TYR A 142 12.89 -15.93 -10.84
CA TYR A 142 13.60 -15.54 -12.05
C TYR A 142 15.12 -15.60 -11.85
N LEU A 143 15.62 -14.99 -10.76
CA LEU A 143 17.05 -15.00 -10.46
C LEU A 143 17.56 -16.44 -10.28
N LEU A 144 16.87 -17.30 -9.52
CA LEU A 144 17.29 -18.68 -9.29
C LEU A 144 17.34 -19.50 -10.58
N MET A 145 16.33 -19.38 -11.45
CA MET A 145 16.31 -20.12 -12.72
C MET A 145 17.40 -19.65 -13.67
N PHE A 146 17.62 -18.35 -13.82
CA PHE A 146 18.64 -17.83 -14.71
C PHE A 146 20.07 -17.98 -14.15
N ASP A 147 20.23 -17.99 -12.83
CA ASP A 147 21.52 -18.23 -12.17
C ASP A 147 21.94 -19.71 -12.26
N HIS A 148 21.01 -20.65 -12.19
CA HIS A 148 21.29 -22.09 -12.31
C HIS A 148 21.39 -22.60 -13.76
N ASN A 149 20.76 -21.94 -14.74
CA ASN A 149 20.83 -22.34 -16.16
C ASN A 149 22.17 -22.00 -16.86
N LEU A 150 23.19 -21.58 -16.09
CA LEU A 150 24.51 -21.16 -16.58
C LEU A 150 25.69 -21.88 -15.88
N LEU A 151 25.40 -22.88 -15.03
CA LEU A 151 26.37 -23.87 -14.54
C LEU A 151 26.23 -25.16 -15.36
#